data_AF-A0A536P065-F1
#
_entry.id   AF-A0A536P065-F1
#
_cell.length_a   1.000
_cell.length_b   1.000
_cell.length_c   1.000
_cell.angle_alpha   90.00
_cell.angle_beta   90.00
_cell.angle_gamma   90.00
#
_symmetry.space_group_name_H-M   'P 1'
#
loop_
_entity.id
_entity.type
_entity.pdbx_description
1 polymer ?
#
loop_
_entity_poly.entity_id
_entity_poly.type
_entity_poly.pdbx_seq_one_letter_code
_entity_poly.pdbx_strand_id
1 'polypeptide(L)'
;MGVYILLAIGLNVVVGFAGLLDLGYAAFFAIGAYTYAFLASEHGIVTPLHEAFHVPFWIVLLVAMFVAASFGLILGAPTLRLRGDYLAIVTLGFGEIVPRVFKNASVWTSGANGVSALDIPALPVWIQGPWSGDPFAIVQDFKILAPLAYYVIMTRSPRRRWA
;
A
#
# COMPACT_ATOMS: atom_id res chain seq x y z
N MET A 1 -11.59 -6.28 -1.78
CA MET A 1 -11.14 -7.68 -1.65
C MET A 1 -9.62 -7.83 -1.64
N GLY A 2 -8.87 -7.19 -2.54
CA GLY A 2 -7.39 -7.28 -2.55
C GLY A 2 -6.70 -6.85 -1.25
N VAL A 3 -7.19 -5.80 -0.58
CA VAL A 3 -6.62 -5.32 0.70
C VAL A 3 -6.70 -6.38 1.81
N TYR A 4 -7.81 -7.12 1.92
CA TYR A 4 -7.96 -8.18 2.92
C TYR A 4 -7.03 -9.36 2.66
N ILE A 5 -6.76 -9.68 1.39
CA ILE A 5 -5.80 -10.73 1.02
C ILE A 5 -4.38 -10.31 1.40
N LEU A 6 -3.98 -9.07 1.11
CA LEU A 6 -2.67 -8.55 1.49
C LEU A 6 -2.50 -8.52 3.02
N LEU A 7 -3.54 -8.12 3.76
CA LEU A 7 -3.56 -8.15 5.22
C LEU A 7 -3.40 -9.57 5.76
N ALA A 8 -4.10 -10.56 5.20
CA ALA A 8 -4.00 -11.95 5.61
C ALA A 8 -2.60 -12.53 5.35
N ILE A 9 -1.98 -12.19 4.21
CA ILE A 9 -0.61 -12.61 3.89
C ILE A 9 0.39 -12.00 4.89
N GLY A 10 0.28 -10.70 5.19
CA GLY A 10 1.18 -10.07 6.15
C GLY A 10 1.02 -10.60 7.57
N LEU A 11 -0.21 -10.89 8.01
CA LEU A 11 -0.47 -11.51 9.31
C LEU A 11 0.11 -12.94 9.38
N ASN A 12 0.01 -13.71 8.28
CA ASN A 12 0.60 -15.04 8.20
C ASN A 12 2.12 -15.00 8.38
N VAL A 13 2.79 -13.97 7.87
CA VAL A 13 4.24 -13.80 8.07
C VAL A 13 4.56 -13.53 9.55
N VAL A 14 3.83 -12.62 10.20
CA VAL A 14 4.11 -12.26 11.60
C VAL A 14 3.77 -13.41 12.54
N VAL A 15 2.57 -13.95 12.48
CA VAL A 15 2.13 -15.02 13.39
C VAL A 15 2.83 -16.34 13.06
N GLY A 16 2.98 -16.66 11.77
CA GLY A 16 3.56 -17.92 11.31
C GLY A 16 5.07 -18.03 11.59
N PHE A 17 5.84 -16.95 11.42
CA PHE A 17 7.30 -16.99 11.66
C PHE A 17 7.72 -16.46 13.04
N ALA A 18 7.02 -15.50 13.63
CA ALA A 18 7.39 -14.96 14.95
C ALA A 18 6.74 -15.70 16.13
N GLY A 19 5.68 -16.49 15.89
CA GLY A 19 5.07 -17.36 16.90
C GLY A 19 4.38 -16.64 18.06
N LEU A 20 4.11 -15.35 17.95
CA LEU A 20 3.44 -14.52 18.96
C LEU A 20 2.08 -14.03 18.47
N LEU A 21 1.15 -13.83 19.40
CA LEU A 21 -0.16 -13.22 19.12
C LEU A 21 0.04 -11.71 18.85
N ASP A 22 0.00 -11.31 17.58
CA ASP A 22 0.07 -9.90 17.19
C ASP A 22 -1.33 -9.26 17.14
N LEU A 23 -1.71 -8.61 18.24
CA LEU A 23 -2.95 -7.80 18.31
C LEU A 23 -2.77 -6.37 17.78
N GLY A 24 -1.52 -5.95 17.51
CA GLY A 24 -1.17 -4.60 17.06
C GLY A 24 -1.05 -4.45 15.54
N TYR A 25 -1.12 -5.55 14.78
CA TYR A 25 -0.94 -5.59 13.32
C TYR A 25 -1.74 -4.51 12.57
N ALA A 26 -3.01 -4.32 12.94
CA ALA A 26 -3.90 -3.36 12.31
C ALA A 26 -3.44 -1.90 12.48
N ALA A 27 -2.75 -1.58 13.57
CA ALA A 27 -2.22 -0.24 13.82
C ALA A 27 -1.02 0.08 12.91
N PHE A 28 -0.12 -0.88 12.69
CA PHE A 28 0.98 -0.70 11.73
C PHE A 28 0.49 -0.56 10.30
N PHE A 29 -0.52 -1.36 9.93
CA PHE A 29 -1.20 -1.20 8.65
C PHE A 29 -1.80 0.21 8.50
N ALA A 30 -2.49 0.72 9.53
CA ALA A 30 -3.06 2.06 9.52
C ALA A 30 -1.97 3.14 9.34
N ILE A 31 -0.87 3.08 10.09
CA ILE A 31 0.24 4.05 9.98
C ILE A 31 0.80 4.07 8.55
N GLY A 32 1.06 2.91 7.96
CA GLY A 32 1.56 2.81 6.59
C GLY A 32 0.56 3.33 5.56
N ALA A 33 -0.71 2.95 5.69
CA ALA A 33 -1.78 3.38 4.79
C ALA A 33 -2.03 4.90 4.86
N TYR A 34 -2.06 5.49 6.06
CA TYR A 34 -2.18 6.94 6.22
C TYR A 34 -0.95 7.66 5.69
N THR A 35 0.27 7.17 5.96
CA THR A 35 1.49 7.79 5.42
C THR A 35 1.48 7.79 3.88
N TYR A 36 1.11 6.67 3.27
CA TYR A 36 0.93 6.59 1.82
C TYR A 36 -0.14 7.58 1.35
N ALA A 37 -1.30 7.62 2.01
CA ALA A 37 -2.40 8.47 1.62
C ALA A 37 -2.08 9.97 1.75
N PHE A 38 -1.34 10.35 2.79
CA PHE A 38 -0.85 11.72 2.95
C PHE A 38 0.09 12.11 1.80
N LEU A 39 1.06 11.27 1.45
CA LEU A 39 2.03 11.58 0.39
C LEU A 39 1.43 11.50 -1.02
N ALA A 40 0.46 10.61 -1.22
CA ALA A 40 -0.19 10.38 -2.52
C ALA A 40 -1.42 11.29 -2.75
N SER A 41 -1.78 12.13 -1.78
CA SER A 41 -2.85 13.12 -1.93
C SER A 41 -2.27 14.51 -2.14
N GLU A 42 -3.03 15.37 -2.82
CA GLU A 42 -2.70 16.78 -3.06
C GLU A 42 -2.51 17.59 -1.76
N HIS A 43 -2.91 17.04 -0.60
CA HIS A 43 -2.71 17.66 0.71
C HIS A 43 -1.30 17.48 1.30
N GLY A 44 -0.51 16.51 0.80
CA GLY A 44 0.80 16.16 1.38
C GLY A 44 1.97 17.07 1.00
N ILE A 45 1.84 17.84 -0.08
CA ILE A 45 2.92 18.69 -0.57
C ILE A 45 2.63 20.15 -0.23
N VAL A 46 2.68 20.46 1.08
CA VAL A 46 3.06 21.81 1.55
C VAL A 46 4.59 21.92 1.51
N THR A 47 5.18 21.74 0.33
CA THR A 47 6.49 22.35 0.04
C THR A 47 6.24 23.80 -0.37
N PRO A 48 7.10 24.78 0.01
CA PRO A 48 6.96 26.20 -0.34
C PRO A 48 6.95 26.53 -1.85
N LEU A 49 6.92 25.52 -2.73
CA LEU A 49 7.15 25.61 -4.16
C LEU A 49 5.99 25.08 -5.02
N HIS A 50 4.77 24.95 -4.48
CA HIS A 50 3.48 24.94 -5.21
C HIS A 50 3.49 24.34 -6.65
N GLU A 51 4.17 23.22 -6.87
CA GLU A 51 4.15 22.48 -8.12
C GLU A 51 3.72 21.05 -7.82
N ALA A 52 2.74 20.56 -8.58
CA ALA A 52 2.18 19.22 -8.49
C ALA A 52 3.21 18.17 -8.95
N PHE A 53 4.28 18.00 -8.17
CA PHE A 53 5.28 16.99 -8.42
C PHE A 53 4.71 15.65 -8.00
N HIS A 54 4.23 14.89 -8.99
CA HIS A 54 3.72 13.54 -8.80
C HIS A 54 4.91 12.66 -8.42
N VAL A 55 5.02 12.33 -7.13
CA VAL A 55 6.08 11.43 -6.64
C VAL A 55 5.75 10.03 -7.15
N PRO A 56 6.69 9.33 -7.82
CA PRO A 56 6.39 8.01 -8.35
C PRO A 56 5.99 7.06 -7.23
N PHE A 57 4.96 6.25 -7.50
CA PHE A 57 4.38 5.27 -6.57
C PHE A 57 5.41 4.51 -5.73
N TRP A 58 6.49 4.06 -6.37
CA TRP A 58 7.56 3.29 -5.75
C TRP A 58 8.30 4.05 -4.63
N ILE A 59 8.52 5.35 -4.81
CA ILE A 59 9.18 6.18 -3.78
C ILE A 59 8.23 6.38 -2.60
N VAL A 60 6.95 6.70 -2.87
CA VAL A 60 5.94 6.85 -1.82
C VAL A 60 5.78 5.55 -1.03
N LEU A 61 5.77 4.41 -1.71
CA LEU A 61 5.72 3.09 -1.09
C LEU A 61 6.93 2.84 -0.18
N LEU A 62 8.15 3.13 -0.66
CA LEU A 62 9.37 2.97 0.14
C LEU A 62 9.38 3.88 1.38
N VAL A 63 8.94 5.13 1.22
CA VAL A 63 8.82 6.08 2.34
C VAL A 63 7.79 5.58 3.35
N ALA A 64 6.60 5.16 2.91
CA ALA A 64 5.58 4.62 3.79
C ALA A 64 6.06 3.36 4.54
N MET A 65 6.81 2.47 3.88
CA MET A 65 7.46 1.33 4.54
C MET A 65 8.48 1.76 5.58
N PHE A 66 9.32 2.75 5.28
CA PHE A 66 10.34 3.24 6.21
C PHE A 66 9.71 3.91 7.44
N VAL A 67 8.66 4.70 7.24
CA VAL A 67 7.89 5.31 8.34
C VAL A 67 7.27 4.23 9.21
N ALA A 68 6.56 3.26 8.62
CA ALA A 68 5.98 2.15 9.38
C ALA A 68 7.05 1.35 10.15
N ALA A 69 8.19 1.07 9.53
CA ALA A 69 9.31 0.38 10.17
C ALA A 69 9.92 1.19 11.32
N SER A 70 10.05 2.51 11.17
CA SER A 70 10.58 3.39 12.22
C SER A 70 9.67 3.41 13.46
N PHE A 71 8.35 3.52 13.28
CA PHE A 71 7.37 3.41 14.37
C PHE A 71 7.40 2.01 15.00
N GLY A 72 7.53 0.96 14.18
CA GLY A 72 7.75 -0.42 14.64
C GLY A 72 9.00 -0.58 15.50
N LEU A 73 10.10 0.06 15.15
CA LEU A 73 11.34 0.02 15.92
C LEU A 73 11.22 0.78 17.24
N ILE A 74 10.65 1.98 17.20
CA ILE A 74 10.44 2.84 18.39
C ILE A 74 9.53 2.14 19.39
N LEU A 75 8.47 1.48 18.93
CA LEU A 75 7.54 0.75 19.80
C LEU A 75 8.04 -0.67 20.16
N GLY A 76 8.78 -1.31 19.27
CA GLY A 76 9.36 -2.63 19.46
C GLY A 76 10.44 -2.66 20.55
N ALA A 77 11.27 -1.61 20.62
CA ALA A 77 12.33 -1.52 21.61
C ALA A 77 11.83 -1.57 23.08
N PRO A 78 10.77 -0.84 23.50
CA PRO A 78 10.22 -0.96 24.85
C PRO A 78 9.43 -2.26 25.06
N THR A 79 8.73 -2.80 24.06
CA THR A 79 7.94 -4.03 24.23
C THR A 79 8.81 -5.27 24.42
N LEU A 80 10.02 -5.30 23.85
CA LEU A 80 11.00 -6.36 24.09
C LEU A 80 11.43 -6.49 25.56
N ARG A 81 11.24 -5.44 26.37
CA ARG A 81 11.55 -5.46 27.81
C ARG A 81 10.40 -6.00 28.67
N LEU A 82 9.21 -6.16 28.09
CA LEU A 82 8.01 -6.69 28.76
C LEU A 82 7.87 -8.19 28.47
N ARG A 83 7.33 -8.95 29.43
CA ARG A 83 7.13 -10.41 29.28
C ARG A 83 5.68 -10.76 29.56
N GLY A 84 5.19 -11.78 28.85
CA GLY A 84 3.89 -12.41 29.08
C GLY A 84 2.72 -11.43 28.93
N ASP A 85 2.00 -11.20 30.02
CA ASP A 85 0.74 -10.45 30.03
C ASP A 85 0.91 -8.96 29.72
N TYR A 86 2.05 -8.39 30.14
CA TYR A 86 2.35 -6.98 29.86
C TYR A 86 2.58 -6.70 28.38
N LEU A 87 3.10 -7.69 27.63
CA LEU A 87 3.28 -7.58 26.19
C LEU A 87 1.92 -7.51 25.49
N ALA A 88 1.01 -8.42 25.87
CA ALA A 88 -0.33 -8.51 25.27
C ALA A 88 -1.14 -7.22 25.49
N ILE A 89 -1.12 -6.67 26.71
CA ILE A 89 -1.84 -5.43 27.05
C ILE A 89 -1.35 -4.26 26.18
N VAL A 90 -0.04 -4.13 25.96
CA VAL A 90 0.52 -3.03 25.16
C VAL A 90 0.14 -3.19 23.68
N THR A 91 0.16 -4.40 23.13
CA THR A 91 -0.22 -4.63 21.73
C THR A 91 -1.70 -4.33 21.45
N LEU A 92 -2.60 -4.69 22.38
CA LEU A 92 -4.02 -4.37 22.30
C LEU A 92 -4.23 -2.86 22.43
N GLY A 93 -3.62 -2.24 23.45
CA GLY A 93 -3.69 -0.79 23.67
C GLY A 93 -3.23 -0.02 22.44
N PHE A 94 -2.10 -0.42 21.83
CA PHE A 94 -1.62 0.19 20.60
C PHE A 94 -2.58 0.00 19.42
N GLY A 95 -3.08 -1.22 19.24
CA GLY A 95 -4.08 -1.56 18.22
C GLY A 95 -5.34 -0.68 18.29
N GLU A 96 -5.76 -0.32 19.50
CA GLU A 96 -6.97 0.49 19.75
C GLU A 96 -6.71 2.01 19.74
N ILE A 97 -5.53 2.45 20.22
CA ILE A 97 -5.19 3.87 20.29
C ILE A 97 -4.95 4.45 18.89
N VAL A 98 -4.25 3.74 18.01
CA VAL A 98 -3.85 4.28 16.70
C VAL A 98 -5.04 4.71 15.83
N PRO A 99 -6.10 3.89 15.65
CA PRO A 99 -7.29 4.34 14.92
C PRO A 99 -7.98 5.54 15.58
N ARG A 100 -7.98 5.63 16.91
CA ARG A 100 -8.57 6.76 17.65
C ARG A 100 -7.78 8.04 17.43
N VAL A 101 -6.45 7.97 17.43
CA VAL A 101 -5.56 9.11 17.13
C VAL A 101 -5.84 9.63 15.72
N PHE A 102 -5.89 8.75 14.71
CA PHE A 102 -6.16 9.19 13.33
C PHE A 102 -7.55 9.79 13.14
N LYS A 103 -8.57 9.29 13.84
CA LYS A 103 -9.92 9.90 13.82
C LYS A 103 -9.98 11.25 14.52
N ASN A 104 -9.23 11.40 15.62
CA ASN A 104 -9.16 12.65 16.38
C ASN A 104 -8.30 13.70 15.70
N ALA A 105 -7.30 13.30 14.91
CA ALA A 105 -6.44 14.16 14.11
C ALA A 105 -7.16 14.70 12.85
N SER A 106 -8.41 15.13 12.99
CA SER A 106 -9.30 15.53 11.90
C SER A 106 -8.79 16.69 11.06
N VAL A 107 -7.89 17.51 11.62
CA VAL A 107 -7.22 18.63 10.95
C VAL A 107 -6.29 18.14 9.83
N TRP A 108 -5.70 16.95 9.97
CA TRP A 108 -4.77 16.40 8.98
C TRP A 108 -5.40 15.26 8.17
N THR A 109 -6.17 14.37 8.78
CA THR A 109 -6.68 13.14 8.14
C THR A 109 -8.07 13.27 7.51
N SER A 110 -8.68 14.45 7.57
CA SER A 110 -10.12 14.66 7.34
C SER A 110 -11.03 13.84 8.27
N GLY A 111 -10.48 13.34 9.38
CA GLY A 111 -11.21 12.68 10.46
C GLY A 111 -11.78 11.32 10.05
N ALA A 112 -13.10 11.14 10.22
CA ALA A 112 -13.77 9.88 9.90
C ALA A 112 -13.93 9.63 8.39
N ASN A 113 -13.79 10.66 7.56
CA ASN A 113 -13.93 10.55 6.10
C ASN A 113 -12.67 9.98 5.43
N GLY A 114 -11.53 9.99 6.13
CA GLY A 114 -10.24 9.58 5.59
C GLY A 114 -9.73 10.50 4.48
N VAL A 115 -8.54 10.19 3.97
CA VAL A 115 -7.92 10.96 2.89
C VAL A 115 -8.50 10.48 1.55
N SER A 116 -9.14 11.39 0.82
CA SER A 116 -9.70 11.16 -0.52
C SER A 116 -8.80 11.78 -1.60
N ALA A 117 -9.04 11.43 -2.87
CA ALA A 117 -8.21 11.84 -4.02
C ALA A 117 -6.75 11.34 -3.94
N LEU A 118 -6.59 10.01 -3.94
CA LEU A 118 -5.29 9.38 -4.13
C LEU A 118 -4.93 9.39 -5.61
N ASP A 119 -3.70 9.81 -5.91
CA ASP A 119 -3.15 9.76 -7.25
C ASP A 119 -3.07 8.31 -7.77
N ILE A 120 -3.33 8.13 -9.07
CA ILE A 120 -3.36 6.81 -9.70
C ILE A 120 -1.89 6.35 -9.86
N PRO A 121 -1.50 5.20 -9.30
CA PRO A 121 -0.09 4.80 -9.31
C PRO A 121 0.42 4.59 -10.74
N ALA A 122 1.39 5.40 -11.15
CA ALA A 122 2.07 5.22 -12.42
C ALA A 122 2.88 3.91 -12.43
N LEU A 123 2.37 2.90 -13.14
CA LEU A 123 3.05 1.63 -13.33
C LEU A 123 4.18 1.76 -14.36
N PRO A 124 5.29 0.99 -14.20
CA PRO A 124 6.34 0.92 -15.22
C PRO A 124 5.76 0.55 -16.58
N VAL A 125 6.30 1.11 -17.67
CA VAL A 125 5.83 0.90 -19.06
C VAL A 125 5.61 -0.58 -19.43
N TRP A 126 6.35 -1.51 -18.82
CA TRP A 126 6.25 -2.95 -19.05
C TRP A 126 5.07 -3.64 -18.37
N ILE A 127 4.38 -2.96 -17.44
CA ILE A 127 3.21 -3.44 -16.68
C ILE A 127 1.92 -2.72 -17.16
N GLN A 128 2.03 -1.82 -18.14
CA GLN A 128 0.88 -1.15 -18.77
C GLN A 128 0.10 -2.16 -19.62
N GLY A 129 -0.93 -2.74 -19.02
CA GLY A 129 -1.89 -3.65 -19.67
C GLY A 129 -3.28 -3.50 -19.03
N PRO A 130 -4.25 -4.37 -19.37
CA PRO A 130 -5.62 -4.30 -18.83
C PRO A 130 -5.73 -4.33 -17.30
N TRP A 131 -4.64 -4.69 -16.62
CA TRP A 131 -4.43 -4.73 -15.17
C TRP A 131 -4.10 -3.36 -14.55
N SER A 132 -3.86 -2.33 -15.38
CA SER A 132 -3.43 -0.97 -14.99
C SER A 132 -4.56 -0.13 -14.37
N GLY A 133 -5.80 -0.62 -14.39
CA GLY A 133 -6.95 0.09 -13.81
C GLY A 133 -7.48 1.23 -14.67
N ASP A 134 -7.01 1.37 -15.91
CA ASP A 134 -7.56 2.30 -16.88
C ASP A 134 -9.04 1.93 -17.16
N PRO A 135 -9.96 2.91 -17.29
CA PRO A 135 -11.32 2.64 -17.76
C PRO A 135 -11.26 1.85 -19.07
N PHE A 136 -12.20 0.93 -19.30
CA PHE A 136 -12.28 0.15 -20.55
C PHE A 136 -12.44 1.08 -21.76
N ALA A 137 -11.33 1.60 -22.28
CA ALA A 137 -11.26 2.34 -23.52
C ALA A 137 -10.89 1.35 -24.63
N ILE A 138 -11.61 1.42 -25.75
CA ILE A 138 -11.24 0.71 -26.97
C ILE A 138 -9.87 1.22 -27.38
N VAL A 139 -8.83 0.41 -27.18
CA VAL A 139 -7.45 0.74 -27.51
C VAL A 139 -7.34 0.95 -29.02
N GLN A 140 -7.34 2.20 -29.47
CA GLN A 140 -7.21 2.55 -30.90
C GLN A 140 -5.75 2.57 -31.36
N ASP A 141 -4.78 2.77 -30.45
CA ASP A 141 -3.36 2.79 -30.78
C ASP A 141 -2.63 1.55 -30.23
N PHE A 142 -2.42 0.57 -31.12
CA PHE A 142 -1.58 -0.59 -30.84
C PHE A 142 -0.09 -0.18 -30.84
N LYS A 143 0.48 0.06 -29.65
CA LYS A 143 1.95 0.10 -29.51
C LYS A 143 2.48 -1.33 -29.39
N ILE A 144 3.33 -1.73 -30.35
CA ILE A 144 3.87 -3.10 -30.51
C ILE A 144 4.62 -3.60 -29.26
N LEU A 145 5.10 -2.69 -28.41
CA LEU A 145 5.76 -2.97 -27.13
C LEU A 145 4.79 -3.35 -25.98
N ALA A 146 3.47 -3.25 -26.18
CA ALA A 146 2.50 -3.61 -25.16
C ALA A 146 2.47 -5.14 -24.95
N PRO A 147 2.44 -5.65 -23.70
CA PRO A 147 2.34 -7.09 -23.41
C PRO A 147 1.14 -7.77 -24.09
N LEU A 148 0.07 -7.01 -24.36
CA LEU A 148 -1.12 -7.47 -25.10
C LEU A 148 -0.80 -7.81 -26.56
N ALA A 149 0.14 -7.10 -27.21
CA ALA A 149 0.57 -7.40 -28.57
C ALA A 149 1.26 -8.77 -28.64
N TYR A 150 2.05 -9.13 -27.61
CA TYR A 150 2.67 -10.44 -27.50
C TYR A 150 1.62 -11.56 -27.32
N TYR A 151 0.60 -11.35 -26.47
CA TYR A 151 -0.48 -12.32 -26.26
C TYR A 151 -1.34 -12.53 -27.52
N VAL A 152 -1.64 -11.46 -28.27
CA VAL A 152 -2.39 -11.54 -29.54
C VAL A 152 -1.56 -12.20 -30.64
N ILE A 153 -0.25 -11.94 -30.74
CA ILE A 153 0.62 -12.59 -31.71
C ILE A 153 0.82 -14.09 -31.38
N MET A 154 0.94 -14.45 -30.11
CA MET A 154 1.13 -15.83 -29.68
C MET A 154 -0.13 -16.69 -29.94
N THR A 155 -1.32 -16.12 -29.70
CA THR A 155 -2.61 -16.80 -29.95
C THR A 155 -3.02 -16.80 -31.44
N ARG A 156 -2.53 -15.84 -32.24
CA ARG A 156 -2.78 -15.77 -33.68
C ARG A 156 -1.67 -16.37 -34.54
N SER A 157 -0.61 -16.92 -33.95
CA SER A 157 0.41 -17.64 -34.74
C SER A 157 -0.27 -18.78 -35.50
N PRO A 158 -0.31 -18.76 -36.84
CA PRO A 158 -0.94 -19.83 -37.60
C PRO A 158 -0.15 -21.10 -37.34
N ARG A 159 -0.75 -22.09 -36.68
CA ARG A 159 -0.20 -23.45 -36.66
C ARG A 159 -0.19 -23.94 -38.11
N ARG A 160 0.95 -23.80 -38.80
CA ARG A 160 1.24 -24.50 -40.04
C ARG A 160 1.12 -26.00 -39.74
N ARG A 161 0.00 -26.62 -40.11
CA ARG A 161 -0.12 -28.07 -40.23
C ARG A 161 0.06 -28.42 -41.70
N TRP A 162 1.24 -28.94 -42.00
CA TRP A 162 1.48 -29.78 -43.16
C TRP A 162 0.89 -31.16 -42.85
N ALA A 163 -0.06 -31.61 -43.67
CA ALA A 163 -0.44 -32.98 -44.03
C ALA A 163 -1.84 -32.93 -44.63
#